data_AF-A0A846GAN0-F1
#
_entry.id   AF-A0A846GAN0-F1
#
_cell.length_a   1.000
_cell.length_b   1.000
_cell.length_c   1.000
_cell.angle_alpha   90.00
_cell.angle_beta   90.00
_cell.angle_gamma   90.00
#
_symmetry.space_group_name_H-M   'P 1'
#
loop_
_entity.id
_entity.type
_entity.pdbx_description
1 polymer ?
#
loop_
_entity_poly.entity_id
_entity_poly.type
_entity_poly.pdbx_seq_one_letter_code
_entity_poly.pdbx_strand_id
1 'polypeptide(L)'
;MIQRREDVTRPNIGINQREENTNLDVVSAKRGSKNLATGHEIEIHGPCLIVYRPEKPHTCGATVWIETLATATVFDFDGKVCRVDSRWMWEEEDMWKINKINIDELCSNSI
;
A
#
# COMPACT_ATOMS: atom_id res chain seq x y z
N MET A 1 12.29 8.92 1.94
CA MET A 1 12.07 7.47 1.92
C MET A 1 10.57 7.22 2.16
N ILE A 2 9.84 6.74 1.15
CA ILE A 2 8.38 6.54 1.28
C ILE A 2 8.15 5.19 1.95
N GLN A 3 7.85 5.22 3.26
CA GLN A 3 7.43 4.04 4.01
C GLN A 3 6.02 3.59 3.55
N ARG A 4 5.81 2.28 3.44
CA ARG A 4 4.47 1.70 3.26
C ARG A 4 3.77 1.72 4.61
N ARG A 5 2.46 1.99 4.57
CA ARG A 5 1.61 2.05 5.76
C ARG A 5 0.39 1.18 5.60
N GLU A 6 0.00 0.53 6.67
CA GLU A 6 -1.23 -0.24 6.76
C GLU A 6 -2.17 0.46 7.74
N ASP A 7 -3.30 0.94 7.23
CA ASP A 7 -4.27 1.72 8.01
C ASP A 7 -5.52 0.88 8.30
N VAL A 8 -6.03 1.02 9.53
CA VAL A 8 -7.35 0.51 9.93
C VAL A 8 -8.40 1.62 9.81
N THR A 9 -9.44 1.37 9.02
CA THR A 9 -10.48 2.36 8.69
C THR A 9 -11.64 2.31 9.69
N ARG A 10 -11.62 3.21 10.68
CA ARG A 10 -12.64 3.27 11.75
C ARG A 10 -14.09 3.46 11.26
N PRO A 11 -14.40 4.31 10.26
CA PRO A 11 -15.77 4.49 9.80
C PRO A 11 -16.43 3.18 9.32
N ASN A 12 -15.69 2.37 8.56
CA ASN A 12 -16.19 1.12 8.00
C ASN A 12 -16.50 0.09 9.09
N ILE A 13 -15.65 0.02 10.13
CA ILE A 13 -15.93 -0.81 11.32
C ILE A 13 -17.24 -0.39 11.99
N GLY A 14 -17.46 0.92 12.16
CA GLY A 14 -18.68 1.44 12.76
C GLY A 14 -19.94 1.15 11.95
N ILE A 15 -19.85 1.15 10.62
CA ILE A 15 -20.96 0.77 9.73
C ILE A 15 -21.21 -0.73 9.81
N ASN A 16 -20.16 -1.56 9.66
CA ASN A 16 -20.27 -3.03 9.74
C ASN A 16 -20.85 -3.52 11.08
N GLN A 17 -20.70 -2.75 12.16
CA GLN A 17 -21.31 -3.05 13.46
C GLN A 17 -22.79 -2.69 13.57
N ARG A 18 -23.26 -1.70 12.79
CA ARG A 18 -24.62 -1.13 12.92
C ARG A 18 -25.57 -1.69 11.88
N GLU A 19 -25.06 -2.02 10.69
CA GLU A 19 -25.88 -2.42 9.55
C GLU A 19 -25.70 -3.90 9.25
N GLU A 20 -26.82 -4.61 9.14
CA GLU A 20 -26.82 -6.01 8.72
C GLU A 20 -26.41 -6.13 7.24
N ASN A 21 -25.72 -7.22 6.90
CA ASN A 21 -25.26 -7.53 5.54
C ASN A 21 -24.26 -6.51 4.95
N THR A 22 -23.48 -5.85 5.80
CA THR A 22 -22.37 -4.98 5.35
C THR A 22 -21.01 -5.60 5.70
N ASN A 23 -20.14 -5.69 4.69
CA ASN A 23 -18.77 -6.24 4.80
C ASN A 23 -17.75 -5.26 4.22
N LEU A 24 -17.85 -3.98 4.58
CA LEU A 24 -16.91 -2.97 4.07
C LEU A 24 -15.47 -3.30 4.49
N ASP A 25 -14.52 -3.07 3.60
CA ASP A 25 -13.09 -3.26 3.86
C ASP A 25 -12.65 -2.41 5.06
N VAL A 26 -11.94 -3.02 6.01
CA VAL A 26 -11.51 -2.35 7.25
C VAL A 26 -10.00 -2.14 7.31
N VAL A 27 -9.22 -2.87 6.52
CA VAL A 27 -7.78 -2.69 6.40
C VAL A 27 -7.39 -2.21 5.01
N SER A 28 -6.32 -1.42 4.93
CA SER A 28 -5.80 -0.93 3.67
C SER A 28 -4.28 -0.85 3.68
N ALA A 29 -3.63 -1.37 2.65
CA ALA A 29 -2.21 -1.22 2.41
C ALA A 29 -1.96 -0.02 1.49
N LYS A 30 -1.13 0.93 1.92
CA LYS A 30 -0.92 2.21 1.23
C LYS A 30 0.55 2.54 1.04
N ARG A 31 0.85 3.27 -0.03
CA ARG A 31 2.15 3.89 -0.27
C ARG A 31 1.94 5.38 -0.53
N GLY A 32 2.34 6.22 0.43
CA GLY A 32 2.00 7.64 0.39
C GLY A 32 0.48 7.84 0.40
N SER A 33 -0.06 8.51 -0.62
CA SER A 33 -1.51 8.69 -0.80
C SER A 33 -2.19 7.57 -1.61
N LYS A 34 -1.42 6.65 -2.21
CA LYS A 34 -1.96 5.59 -3.06
C LYS A 34 -2.40 4.39 -2.24
N ASN A 35 -3.64 3.95 -2.41
CA ASN A 35 -4.14 2.67 -1.93
C ASN A 35 -3.66 1.56 -2.88
N LEU A 36 -2.98 0.54 -2.35
CA LEU A 36 -2.48 -0.60 -3.11
C LEU A 36 -3.43 -1.79 -3.02
N ALA A 37 -3.99 -2.04 -1.84
CA ALA A 37 -4.97 -3.08 -1.59
C ALA A 37 -5.84 -2.72 -0.38
N THR A 38 -7.06 -3.25 -0.36
CA THR A 38 -8.04 -3.13 0.73
C THR A 38 -8.68 -4.49 0.97
N GLY A 39 -9.14 -4.73 2.18
CA GLY A 39 -9.79 -6.00 2.56
C GLY A 39 -10.12 -6.04 4.05
N HIS A 40 -10.17 -7.24 4.60
CA HIS A 40 -10.55 -7.52 6.00
C HIS A 40 -9.36 -7.98 6.84
N GLU A 41 -8.36 -8.60 6.20
CA GLU A 41 -7.16 -9.11 6.88
C GLU A 41 -5.88 -8.73 6.12
N ILE A 42 -4.77 -8.60 6.85
CA ILE A 42 -3.45 -8.34 6.28
C ILE A 42 -2.38 -9.17 6.98
N GLU A 43 -1.61 -9.91 6.19
CA GLU A 43 -0.46 -10.69 6.64
C GLU A 43 0.82 -9.99 6.18
N ILE A 44 1.72 -9.67 7.11
CA ILE A 44 2.98 -8.97 6.83
C ILE A 44 4.14 -9.96 6.90
N HIS A 45 4.86 -10.11 5.78
CA HIS A 45 5.93 -11.10 5.60
C HIS A 45 7.30 -10.55 5.97
N GLY A 46 7.40 -9.88 7.13
CA GLY A 46 8.66 -9.33 7.61
C GLY A 46 8.53 -8.32 8.74
N PRO A 47 9.63 -7.63 9.09
CA PRO A 47 9.63 -6.65 10.18
C PRO A 47 8.61 -5.55 9.96
N CYS A 48 7.94 -5.14 11.03
CA CYS A 48 6.99 -4.05 11.02
C CYS A 48 7.08 -3.24 12.32
N LEU A 49 6.60 -2.00 12.24
CA LEU A 49 6.48 -1.10 13.37
C LEU A 49 5.01 -0.71 13.53
N ILE A 50 4.45 -0.92 14.71
CA ILE A 50 3.12 -0.42 15.05
C ILE A 50 3.28 1.00 15.60
N VAL A 51 2.62 1.96 14.97
CA VAL A 51 2.71 3.38 15.31
C VAL A 51 1.37 3.86 15.85
N TYR A 52 1.37 4.44 17.05
CA TYR A 52 0.23 5.15 17.61
C TYR A 52 0.53 6.66 17.68
N ARG A 53 -0.30 7.48 17.01
CA ARG A 53 -0.23 8.95 17.06
C ARG A 53 -1.63 9.57 17.01
N PRO A 54 -2.23 9.91 18.16
CA PRO A 54 -3.55 10.53 18.21
C PRO A 54 -3.55 12.00 17.72
N GLU A 55 -2.46 12.74 17.95
CA GLU A 55 -2.34 14.16 17.59
C GLU A 55 -2.20 14.43 16.08
N LYS A 56 -1.90 13.37 15.30
CA LYS A 56 -1.69 13.48 13.85
C LYS A 56 -2.33 12.29 13.14
N PRO A 57 -3.67 12.22 13.10
CA PRO A 57 -4.37 11.14 12.42
C PRO A 57 -4.10 11.16 10.91
N HIS A 58 -4.15 9.99 10.28
CA HIS A 58 -4.19 9.89 8.82
C HIS A 58 -5.50 10.44 8.27
N THR A 59 -5.54 10.75 6.96
CA THR A 59 -6.73 11.29 6.28
C THR A 59 -7.96 10.38 6.42
N CYS A 60 -7.77 9.07 6.60
CA CYS A 60 -8.84 8.11 6.89
C CYS A 60 -9.31 8.10 8.36
N GLY A 61 -8.75 8.95 9.23
CA GLY A 61 -9.04 9.00 10.66
C GLY A 61 -8.31 7.95 11.50
N ALA A 62 -7.39 7.18 10.92
CA ALA A 62 -6.56 6.23 11.65
C ALA A 62 -5.56 6.97 12.56
N THR A 63 -5.48 6.53 13.82
CA THR A 63 -4.47 7.01 14.79
C THR A 63 -3.50 5.91 15.21
N VAL A 64 -3.77 4.67 14.79
CA VAL A 64 -2.86 3.54 14.87
C VAL A 64 -2.70 3.00 13.45
N TRP A 65 -1.47 2.74 13.03
CA TRP A 65 -1.14 2.12 11.75
C TRP A 65 0.12 1.27 11.89
N ILE A 66 0.38 0.46 10.88
CA ILE A 66 1.62 -0.31 10.77
C ILE A 66 2.50 0.38 9.72
N GLU A 67 3.81 0.42 9.95
CA GLU A 67 4.80 0.80 8.96
C GLU A 67 5.69 -0.41 8.67
N THR A 68 5.83 -0.76 7.40
CA THR A 68 6.71 -1.85 6.99
C THR A 68 7.36 -1.57 5.63
N LEU A 69 8.50 -2.21 5.39
CA LEU A 69 9.09 -2.33 4.06
C LEU A 69 8.89 -3.74 3.49
N ALA A 70 8.28 -4.65 4.24
CA ALA A 70 8.06 -6.02 3.83
C ALA A 70 6.95 -6.14 2.78
N THR A 71 6.87 -7.32 2.18
CA THR A 71 5.71 -7.71 1.37
C THR A 71 4.54 -8.01 2.30
N ALA A 72 3.33 -7.72 1.86
CA ALA A 72 2.11 -8.06 2.57
C ALA A 72 1.12 -8.79 1.66
N THR A 73 0.23 -9.59 2.25
CA THR A 73 -0.92 -10.17 1.57
C THR A 73 -2.19 -9.64 2.22
N VAL A 74 -3.10 -9.10 1.42
CA VAL A 74 -4.42 -8.64 1.87
C VAL A 74 -5.47 -9.63 1.44
N PHE A 75 -6.36 -10.00 2.35
CA PHE A 75 -7.45 -10.93 2.14
C PHE A 75 -8.79 -10.22 2.32
N ASP A 76 -9.78 -10.59 1.52
CA ASP A 76 -11.17 -10.23 1.77
C ASP A 76 -12.04 -11.47 2.06
N PHE A 77 -13.25 -11.23 2.57
CA PHE A 77 -14.21 -12.29 2.86
C PHE A 77 -14.78 -13.00 1.62
N ASP A 78 -14.65 -12.39 0.44
CA ASP A 78 -15.05 -12.99 -0.83
C ASP A 78 -13.96 -13.93 -1.40
N GLY A 79 -12.85 -14.09 -0.68
CA GLY A 79 -11.73 -14.97 -1.05
C GLY A 79 -10.74 -14.34 -2.01
N LYS A 80 -10.84 -13.04 -2.29
CA LYS A 80 -9.83 -12.29 -3.05
C LYS A 80 -8.56 -12.19 -2.21
N VAL A 81 -7.44 -12.39 -2.90
CA VAL A 81 -6.11 -12.29 -2.32
C VAL A 81 -5.30 -11.30 -3.13
N CYS A 82 -4.81 -10.24 -2.47
CA CYS A 82 -3.97 -9.21 -3.08
C CYS A 82 -2.60 -9.18 -2.44
N ARG A 83 -1.58 -9.62 -3.18
CA ARG A 83 -0.19 -9.49 -2.76
C ARG A 83 0.33 -8.09 -3.04
N VAL A 84 0.84 -7.44 -2.00
CA VAL A 84 1.43 -6.10 -2.02
C VAL A 84 2.93 -6.24 -1.81
N ASP A 85 3.68 -6.33 -2.90
CA ASP A 85 5.13 -6.51 -2.81
C ASP A 85 5.85 -5.26 -2.30
N SER A 86 6.97 -5.49 -1.62
CA SER A 86 7.92 -4.51 -1.12
C SER A 86 8.68 -3.71 -2.19
N ARG A 87 8.36 -3.92 -3.47
CA ARG A 87 9.25 -3.58 -4.57
C ARG A 87 9.32 -2.07 -4.89
N TRP A 88 10.55 -1.58 -4.84
CA TRP A 88 11.07 -0.35 -5.43
C TRP A 88 10.98 -0.30 -6.98
N MET A 89 10.07 -1.05 -7.62
CA MET A 89 9.96 -1.16 -9.09
C MET A 89 9.12 -0.05 -9.75
N TRP A 90 9.18 1.19 -9.26
CA TRP A 90 8.63 2.33 -10.02
C TRP A 90 9.63 3.46 -10.20
N GLU A 91 10.84 3.35 -9.65
CA GLU A 91 11.95 4.22 -10.06
C GLU A 91 12.80 3.51 -11.12
N GLU A 92 13.00 2.19 -11.07
CA GLU A 92 13.80 1.50 -12.09
C GLU A 92 13.14 1.44 -13.47
N GLU A 93 11.83 1.19 -13.61
CA GLU A 93 11.22 1.11 -14.96
C GLU A 93 11.22 2.46 -15.68
N ASP A 94 11.00 3.56 -14.98
CA ASP A 94 11.08 4.90 -15.57
C ASP A 94 12.55 5.34 -15.77
N MET A 95 13.48 4.94 -14.89
CA MET A 95 14.92 5.12 -15.10
C MET A 95 15.45 4.28 -16.26
N TRP A 96 14.93 3.06 -16.47
CA TRP A 96 15.30 2.21 -17.61
C TRP A 96 14.73 2.75 -18.91
N LYS A 97 13.53 3.35 -18.90
CA LYS A 97 12.98 4.08 -20.05
C LYS A 97 13.85 5.30 -20.40
N ILE A 98 14.28 6.08 -19.40
CA ILE A 98 15.15 7.24 -19.60
C ILE A 98 16.53 6.81 -20.15
N ASN A 99 17.15 5.78 -19.56
CA ASN A 99 18.45 5.29 -20.05
C ASN A 99 18.36 4.64 -21.43
N LYS A 100 17.29 3.92 -21.74
CA LYS A 100 17.10 3.29 -23.05
C LYS A 100 16.97 4.33 -24.16
N ILE A 101 16.19 5.39 -23.94
CA ILE A 101 16.08 6.53 -24.86
C ILE A 101 17.46 7.19 -25.07
N ASN A 102 18.21 7.40 -23.99
CA ASN A 102 19.54 8.00 -24.06
C ASN A 102 20.54 7.15 -24.86
N ILE A 103 20.52 5.83 -24.68
CA ILE A 103 21.39 4.88 -25.40
C ILE A 103 21.03 4.84 -26.89
N ASP A 104 19.74 4.79 -27.23
CA ASP A 104 19.31 4.75 -28.63
C ASP A 104 19.64 6.06 -29.37
N GLU A 105 19.57 7.21 -28.69
CA GLU A 105 20.03 8.51 -29.23
C GLU A 105 21.56 8.58 -29.39
N LEU A 106 22.34 8.03 -28.46
CA LEU A 106 23.80 7.96 -28.57
C LEU A 106 24.25 7.04 -29.72
N CYS A 107 23.58 5.91 -29.91
CA CYS A 107 23.85 4.99 -31.00
C CYS A 107 23.42 5.54 -32.37
N SER A 108 22.33 6.31 -32.43
CA SER A 108 21.84 6.91 -33.68
C SER A 108 22.68 8.10 -34.16
N ASN A 109 23.40 8.78 -33.25
CA ASN A 109 24.29 9.90 -33.56
C ASN A 109 25.76 9.47 -33.80
N SER A 110 26.06 8.17 -33.74
CA SER A 110 27.42 7.61 -33.90
C SER A 110 27.62 6.92 -35.27
N ILE A 111 26.75 7.16 -36.25
CA ILE A 111 26.83 6.66 -37.64
C ILE A 111 26.93 7.83 -38.60
#